data_AF-A0A378MY81-F1
#
_entry.id   AF-A0A378MY81-F1
#
_cell.length_a   1.000
_cell.length_b   1.000
_cell.length_c   1.000
_cell.angle_alpha   90.00
_cell.angle_beta   90.00
_cell.angle_gamma   90.00
#
_symmetry.space_group_name_H-M   'P 1'
#
loop_
_entity.id
_entity.type
_entity.pdbx_description
1 polymer ?
#
loop_
_entity_poly.entity_id
_entity_poly.type
_entity_poly.pdbx_seq_one_letter_code
_entity_poly.pdbx_strand_id
1 'polypeptide(L)' 'MNTQPKFDLYQHITDRIVVALEQGTAPWLKPWSHPECNMALPRNAVSNRLYSGINTLLLWIATAEHGYKQCKWITAKKSQ' A
#
# COMPACT_ATOMS: atom_id res chain seq x y z
N MET A 1 -29.47 -19.19 9.20
CA MET A 1 -29.18 -17.75 9.02
C MET A 1 -27.74 -17.63 8.57
N ASN A 2 -27.49 -17.37 7.28
CA ASN A 2 -26.15 -17.34 6.72
C ASN A 2 -25.52 -15.96 7.00
N THR A 3 -24.76 -15.86 8.09
CA THR A 3 -23.91 -14.70 8.36
C THR A 3 -22.72 -14.77 7.42
N GLN A 4 -22.83 -14.11 6.27
CA GLN A 4 -21.68 -13.91 5.39
C GLN A 4 -20.57 -13.23 6.22
N PRO A 5 -19.37 -13.81 6.34
CA PRO A 5 -18.31 -13.21 7.13
C PRO A 5 -18.00 -11.83 6.54
N LYS A 6 -18.21 -10.80 7.36
CA LYS A 6 -17.89 -9.42 6.98
C LYS A 6 -16.40 -9.38 6.68
N PHE A 7 -16.03 -9.00 5.46
CA PHE A 7 -14.62 -8.90 5.08
C PHE A 7 -13.90 -7.98 6.07
N ASP A 8 -13.02 -8.57 6.88
CA ASP A 8 -12.24 -7.84 7.85
C ASP A 8 -10.99 -7.29 7.16
N LEU A 9 -11.06 -6.01 6.82
CA LEU A 9 -9.96 -5.28 6.20
C LEU A 9 -8.71 -5.31 7.07
N TYR A 10 -8.84 -5.22 8.40
CA TYR A 10 -7.69 -5.19 9.30
C TYR A 10 -7.02 -6.56 9.36
N GLN A 11 -7.80 -7.63 9.42
CA GLN A 11 -7.27 -8.99 9.37
C GLN A 11 -6.54 -9.22 8.04
N HIS A 12 -7.16 -8.86 6.92
CA HIS A 12 -6.55 -9.02 5.60
C HIS A 12 -5.22 -8.26 5.46
N ILE A 13 -5.14 -7.02 5.98
CA ILE A 13 -3.90 -6.24 5.98
C ILE A 13 -2.85 -6.91 6.87
N THR A 14 -3.25 -7.41 8.04
CA THR A 14 -2.36 -8.09 8.99
C THR A 14 -1.78 -9.35 8.36
N ASP A 15 -2.61 -10.18 7.73
CA ASP A 15 -2.17 -11.41 7.05
C ASP A 15 -1.15 -11.09 5.95
N ARG A 16 -1.38 -10.02 5.18
CA ARG A 16 -0.42 -9.56 4.16
C ARG A 16 0.91 -9.11 4.76
N ILE A 17 0.89 -8.44 5.91
CA ILE A 17 2.11 -8.04 6.62
C ILE A 17 2.85 -9.28 7.14
N VAL A 18 2.12 -10.25 7.71
CA VAL A 18 2.70 -11.51 8.20
C VAL A 18 3.37 -12.28 7.07
N VAL A 19 2.69 -12.45 5.92
CA VAL A 19 3.27 -13.13 4.74
C VAL A 19 4.54 -12.42 4.26
N ALA A 20 4.54 -11.09 4.20
CA ALA A 20 5.73 -10.33 3.82
C ALA A 20 6.90 -10.54 4.80
N LEU A 21 6.61 -10.63 6.10
CA LEU A 21 7.60 -10.93 7.14
C LEU A 21 8.13 -12.37 7.04
N GLU A 22 7.26 -13.35 6.78
CA GLU A 22 7.66 -14.76 6.56
C GLU A 22 8.56 -14.92 5.33
N GLN A 23 8.36 -14.09 4.30
CA GLN A 23 9.26 -14.00 3.14
C GLN A 23 10.60 -13.30 3.46
N GLY A 24 10.90 -13.07 4.74
CA GLY A 24 12.15 -12.46 5.21
C GLY A 24 12.26 -10.96 4.89
N THR A 25 11.16 -10.32 4.50
CA THR A 25 11.16 -8.91 4.11
C THR A 25 10.38 -8.08 5.10
N ALA A 26 11.07 -7.38 5.99
CA ALA A 26 10.43 -6.39 6.85
C ALA A 26 9.89 -5.21 5.99
N PRO A 27 8.56 -5.01 5.88
CA PRO A 27 7.97 -4.04 4.95
C PRO A 27 8.38 -2.59 5.25
N TRP A 28 8.59 -2.26 6.53
CA TRP A 28 9.06 -0.94 6.96
C TRP A 28 10.56 -0.72 6.78
N LEU A 29 11.32 -1.78 6.49
CA LEU A 29 12.78 -1.78 6.29
C LEU A 29 13.19 -1.96 4.83
N LYS A 30 12.25 -2.38 3.96
CA LYS A 30 12.51 -2.52 2.53
C LYS A 30 12.83 -1.13 1.95
N PRO A 31 13.98 -0.96 1.28
CA PRO A 31 14.22 0.27 0.56
C PRO A 31 13.28 0.24 -0.65
N TRP A 32 12.17 0.96 -0.56
CA TRP A 32 11.18 1.08 -1.64
C TRP A 32 11.72 1.93 -2.82
N SER A 33 13.02 1.81 -3.08
CA SER A 33 13.76 2.52 -4.11
C SER A 33 13.52 1.86 -5.47
N HIS A 34 12.39 2.22 -6.09
CA HIS A 34 12.39 2.31 -7.54
C HIS A 34 13.02 3.65 -7.93
N PRO A 35 14.00 3.69 -8.84
CA PRO A 35 14.68 4.94 -9.22
C PRO A 35 13.72 5.99 -9.82
N GLU A 36 12.56 5.59 -10.36
CA GLU A 36 11.50 6.52 -10.79
C GLU A 36 10.55 6.96 -9.65
N CYS A 37 10.45 6.17 -8.58
CA CYS A 37 9.76 6.50 -7.33
C CYS A 37 10.78 7.11 -6.37
N ASN A 38 11.33 8.25 -6.79
CA ASN A 38 12.44 8.94 -6.15
C ASN A 38 12.11 9.31 -4.69
N MET A 39 12.38 8.42 -3.71
CA MET A 39 12.17 8.58 -2.26
C MET A 39 10.79 9.16 -1.83
N ALA A 40 9.79 9.17 -2.71
CA ALA A 40 8.59 9.94 -2.47
C ALA A 40 7.61 9.10 -1.68
N LEU A 41 7.31 9.52 -0.45
CA LEU A 41 6.13 9.07 0.27
C LEU A 41 4.93 9.07 -0.70
N PRO A 42 4.14 7.98 -0.74
CA PRO A 42 3.01 7.92 -1.64
C PRO A 42 2.15 9.14 -1.42
N ARG A 43 1.72 9.76 -2.52
CA ARG A 43 0.99 11.02 -2.50
C ARG A 43 -0.28 10.93 -3.30
N ASN A 44 -1.29 11.67 -2.87
CA ASN A 44 -2.50 11.81 -3.65
C ASN A 44 -2.19 12.57 -4.93
N ALA A 45 -2.59 12.04 -6.09
CA ALA A 45 -2.27 12.68 -7.37
C ALA A 45 -3.05 13.99 -7.60
N VAL A 46 -4.20 14.15 -6.95
CA VAL A 46 -5.09 15.32 -7.09
C VAL A 46 -4.69 16.41 -6.09
N SER A 47 -4.64 16.09 -4.81
CA SER A 47 -4.38 17.08 -3.74
C SER A 47 -2.92 17.25 -3.38
N ASN A 48 -2.01 16.46 -3.96
CA ASN A 48 -0.59 16.43 -3.61
C ASN A 48 -0.30 16.04 -2.14
N ARG A 49 -1.32 15.64 -1.37
CA ARG A 49 -1.13 15.30 0.05
C ARG A 49 -0.41 13.96 0.20
N LEU A 50 0.63 13.93 1.02
CA LEU A 50 1.33 12.69 1.38
C LEU A 50 0.41 11.79 2.23
N TYR A 51 0.44 10.49 1.96
CA TYR A 51 -0.17 9.49 2.82
C TYR A 51 0.71 9.26 4.06
N SER A 52 0.07 8.91 5.18
CA SER A 52 0.74 8.64 6.46
C SER A 52 0.20 7.37 7.11
N GLY A 53 0.97 6.81 8.05
CA GLY A 53 0.60 5.60 8.78
C GLY A 53 0.54 4.36 7.90
N ILE A 54 -0.46 3.50 8.14
CA ILE A 54 -0.57 2.20 7.48
C ILE A 54 -0.83 2.31 5.98
N ASN A 55 -1.45 3.40 5.52
CA ASN A 55 -1.67 3.63 4.09
C ASN A 55 -0.35 3.70 3.32
N THR A 56 0.72 4.22 3.92
CA THR A 56 2.04 4.24 3.29
C THR A 56 2.55 2.83 3.03
N LEU A 57 2.45 1.96 4.04
CA LEU A 57 2.85 0.56 3.92
C LEU A 57 2.01 -0.19 2.88
N LEU A 58 0.69 0.00 2.89
CA LEU A 58 -0.21 -0.64 1.93
C LEU A 58 0.10 -0.26 0.49
N LEU A 59 0.33 1.04 0.24
CA LEU A 59 0.62 1.54 -1.10
C LEU A 59 1.99 1.07 -1.57
N TRP A 60 2.98 0.98 -0.68
CA TRP A 60 4.28 0.40 -0.99
C TRP A 60 4.21 -1.09 -1.33
N ILE A 61 3.49 -1.88 -0.53
CA ILE A 61 3.27 -3.31 -0.83
C ILE A 61 2.59 -3.44 -2.20
N ALA A 62 1.56 -2.63 -2.48
CA ALA A 62 0.91 -2.63 -3.78
C ALA A 62 1.85 -2.24 -4.93
N THR A 63 2.74 -1.25 -4.74
CA THR A 63 3.80 -0.90 -5.70
C THR A 63 4.72 -2.08 -5.98
N ALA A 64 5.18 -2.80 -4.96
CA ALA A 64 6.09 -3.93 -5.17
C ALA A 64 5.41 -5.15 -5.79
N GLU A 65 4.15 -5.42 -5.46
CA GLU A 65 3.40 -6.53 -6.06
C GLU A 65 3.09 -6.29 -7.54
N HIS A 66 2.75 -5.05 -7.91
CA HIS A 66 2.29 -4.72 -9.26
C HIS A 66 3.35 -4.03 -10.13
N GLY A 67 4.52 -3.72 -9.57
CA GLY A 67 5.62 -3.05 -10.29
C GLY A 67 5.30 -1.62 -10.72
N TYR A 68 4.47 -0.89 -9.96
CA TYR A 68 4.12 0.49 -10.32
C TYR A 68 5.34 1.42 -10.28
N LYS A 69 5.53 2.21 -11.33
CA LYS A 69 6.65 3.16 -11.42
C LYS A 69 6.37 4.51 -10.77
N GLN A 70 5.10 4.86 -10.59
CA GLN A 70 4.68 6.16 -10.07
C GLN A 70 4.18 6.06 -8.63
N CYS A 71 4.68 6.94 -7.76
CA CYS A 71 4.26 7.05 -6.35
C CYS A 71 2.99 7.92 -6.17
N LYS A 72 2.17 8.05 -7.22
CA LYS A 72 0.95 8.87 -7.24
C LYS A 72 -0.27 7.97 -7.19
N TRP A 73 -1.15 8.22 -6.24
CA TRP A 73 -2.33 7.41 -6.01
C TRP A 73 -3.59 8.25 -6.08
N ILE A 74 -4.64 7.72 -6.69
CA ILE A 74 -5.97 8.32 -6.70
C ILE A 74 -6.98 7.30 -6.21
N THR A 75 -7.92 7.74 -5.40
CA THR A 75 -9.08 6.93 -5.07
C THR A 75 -10.05 7.02 -6.25
N ALA A 76 -10.57 5.88 -6.73
CA ALA A 76 -11.47 5.84 -7.90
C ALA A 76 -12.69 6.78 -7.77
N LYS A 77 -13.17 7.04 -6.54
CA LYS A 77 -14.26 7.99 -6.28
C LYS A 77 -13.90 9.46 -6.59
N LYS A 78 -12.61 9.78 -6.70
CA LYS A 78 -12.07 11.13 -6.98
C LYS A 78 -11.51 11.25 -8.40
N SER A 79 -11.63 10.21 -9.23
CA SER A 79 -11.14 10.21 -10.62
C SER A 79 -12.24 10.52 -11.65
N GLN A 80 -13.32 11.19 -11.23
CA GLN A 80 -14.49 11.50 -12.05
C GLN A 80 -14.63 13.01 -12.20
#